data_AF-A0A2W7RBM0-F1
#
_entry.id   AF-A0A2W7RBM0-F1
#
_cell.length_a   1.000
_cell.length_b   1.000
_cell.length_c   1.000
_cell.angle_alpha   90.00
_cell.angle_beta   90.00
_cell.angle_gamma   90.00
#
_symmetry.space_group_name_H-M   'P 1'
#
loop_
_entity.id
_entity.type
_entity.pdbx_description
1 polymer ?
#
loop_
_entity_poly.entity_id
_entity_poly.type
_entity_poly.pdbx_seq_one_letter_code
_entity_poly.pdbx_strand_id
1 'polypeptide(L)'
;MIKIIQNDSTYQDYLARIDEIFDAKKGTEKGDELELLVTLVRLYEQENFHLTSLDPIEAIKNRMEDLNLKNKDLEPIMGDAGNISKILSGKRALTVDMIRGLSEVLGLPTEILVGKSKKELA
;
A
#
# COMPACT_ATOMS: atom_id res chain seq x y z
N MET A 1 25.66 -10.79 13.66
CA MET A 1 24.67 -11.76 14.17
C MET A 1 23.30 -11.19 13.87
N ILE A 2 22.47 -11.92 13.13
CA ILE A 2 21.10 -11.52 12.79
C ILE A 2 20.22 -11.67 14.03
N LYS A 3 19.27 -10.76 14.22
CA LYS A 3 18.37 -10.67 15.38
C LYS A 3 16.94 -10.45 14.90
N ILE A 4 15.98 -10.68 15.79
CA ILE A 4 14.59 -10.31 15.53
C ILE A 4 14.49 -8.78 15.42
N ILE A 5 13.69 -8.31 14.49
CA ILE A 5 13.40 -6.88 14.30
C ILE A 5 12.45 -6.43 15.41
N GLN A 6 12.88 -5.47 16.23
CA GLN A 6 12.08 -4.92 17.34
C GLN A 6 11.83 -3.42 17.21
N ASN A 7 12.42 -2.77 16.22
CA ASN A 7 12.35 -1.34 15.99
C ASN A 7 12.65 -1.00 14.52
N ASP A 8 12.27 0.22 14.14
CA ASP A 8 12.43 0.74 12.78
C ASP A 8 13.90 0.81 12.34
N SER A 9 14.84 1.07 13.24
CA SER A 9 16.27 1.15 12.88
C SER A 9 16.77 -0.20 12.36
N THR A 10 16.44 -1.28 13.07
CA THR A 10 16.85 -2.65 12.68
C THR A 10 16.18 -3.06 11.37
N TYR A 11 14.91 -2.64 11.19
CA TYR A 11 14.17 -2.86 9.97
C TYR A 11 14.86 -2.18 8.76
N GLN A 12 15.22 -0.90 8.88
CA GLN A 12 15.91 -0.15 7.84
C GLN A 12 17.30 -0.72 7.52
N ASP A 13 18.06 -1.13 8.54
CA ASP A 13 19.35 -1.79 8.34
C ASP A 13 19.21 -3.08 7.52
N TYR A 14 18.14 -3.85 7.77
CA TYR A 14 17.90 -5.11 7.07
C TYR A 14 17.44 -4.89 5.64
N LEU A 15 16.61 -3.87 5.38
CA LEU A 15 16.26 -3.47 4.02
C LEU A 15 17.49 -3.05 3.21
N ALA A 16 18.34 -2.20 3.78
CA ALA A 16 19.58 -1.76 3.12
C ALA A 16 20.50 -2.96 2.82
N ARG A 17 20.60 -3.91 3.77
CA ARG A 17 21.39 -5.13 3.57
C ARG A 17 20.82 -6.03 2.48
N ILE A 18 19.49 -6.18 2.43
CA ILE A 18 18.81 -6.94 1.37
C ILE A 18 19.13 -6.35 0.01
N ASP A 19 19.08 -5.02 -0.14
CA ASP A 19 19.42 -4.34 -1.40
C ASP A 19 20.87 -4.62 -1.83
N GLU A 20 21.83 -4.62 -0.90
CA GLU A 20 23.24 -4.94 -1.18
C GLU A 20 23.46 -6.38 -1.69
N ILE A 21 22.65 -7.33 -1.24
CA ILE A 21 22.81 -8.76 -1.52
C ILE A 21 21.69 -9.35 -2.38
N PHE A 22 20.87 -8.50 -3.00
CA PHE A 22 19.66 -8.88 -3.73
C PHE A 22 19.91 -9.92 -4.83
N ASP A 23 21.05 -9.80 -5.53
CA ASP A 23 21.46 -10.72 -6.61
C ASP A 23 22.18 -11.99 -6.12
N ALA A 24 22.21 -12.24 -4.81
CA ALA A 24 22.86 -13.43 -4.24
C ALA A 24 22.17 -14.72 -4.72
N LYS A 25 22.99 -15.70 -5.11
CA LYS A 25 22.49 -17.00 -5.59
C LYS A 25 22.06 -17.88 -4.42
N LYS A 26 20.97 -18.63 -4.62
CA LYS A 26 20.50 -19.65 -3.67
C LYS A 26 21.58 -20.68 -3.36
N GLY A 27 21.65 -21.11 -2.10
CA GLY A 27 22.65 -22.07 -1.61
C GLY A 27 24.07 -21.50 -1.47
N THR A 28 24.22 -20.17 -1.52
CA THR A 28 25.43 -19.46 -1.11
C THR A 28 25.18 -18.80 0.24
N GLU A 29 26.24 -18.51 1.01
CA GLU A 29 26.10 -17.85 2.31
C GLU A 29 25.30 -16.55 2.24
N LYS A 30 25.52 -15.73 1.20
CA LYS A 30 24.74 -14.50 0.96
C LYS A 30 23.28 -14.79 0.57
N GLY A 31 23.03 -15.89 -0.14
CA GLY A 31 21.67 -16.30 -0.49
C GLY A 31 20.89 -16.76 0.73
N ASP A 32 21.53 -17.51 1.62
CA ASP A 32 20.94 -17.95 2.89
C ASP A 32 20.71 -16.75 3.83
N GLU A 33 21.66 -15.78 3.86
CA GLU A 33 21.49 -14.50 4.54
C GLU A 33 20.28 -13.73 3.99
N LEU A 34 20.18 -13.58 2.66
CA LEU A 34 19.09 -12.89 1.99
C LEU A 34 17.73 -13.52 2.34
N GLU A 35 17.61 -14.85 2.26
CA GLU A 35 16.37 -15.55 2.58
C GLU A 35 15.94 -15.33 4.04
N LEU A 36 16.89 -15.36 4.98
CA LEU A 36 16.63 -15.10 6.38
C LEU A 36 16.18 -13.65 6.63
N LEU A 37 16.88 -12.66 6.06
CA LEU A 37 16.54 -11.25 6.22
C LEU A 37 15.17 -10.93 5.63
N VAL A 38 14.86 -11.40 4.43
CA VAL A 38 13.53 -11.23 3.79
C VAL A 38 12.43 -11.85 4.65
N THR A 39 12.69 -13.01 5.25
CA THR A 39 11.73 -13.66 6.14
C THR A 39 11.46 -12.83 7.40
N LEU A 40 12.50 -12.29 8.02
CA LEU A 40 12.38 -11.46 9.22
C LEU A 40 11.68 -10.13 8.94
N VAL A 41 12.03 -9.47 7.83
CA VAL A 41 11.38 -8.24 7.35
C VAL A 41 9.89 -8.50 7.14
N ARG A 42 9.52 -9.59 6.45
CA ARG A 42 8.12 -9.94 6.22
C ARG A 42 7.34 -10.18 7.53
N LEU A 43 7.93 -10.91 8.48
CA LEU A 43 7.27 -11.17 9.77
C LEU A 43 7.04 -9.86 10.54
N TYR A 44 8.05 -9.00 10.59
CA TYR A 44 7.95 -7.70 11.22
C TYR A 44 6.90 -6.82 10.54
N GLU A 45 6.87 -6.80 9.21
CA GLU A 45 5.85 -6.11 8.43
C GLU A 45 4.46 -6.64 8.75
N GLN A 46 4.23 -7.95 8.73
CA GLN A 46 2.91 -8.51 9.04
C GLN A 46 2.37 -8.09 10.41
N GLU A 47 3.24 -7.96 11.42
CA GLU A 47 2.86 -7.55 12.77
C GLU A 47 2.70 -6.02 12.93
N ASN A 48 3.58 -5.23 12.30
CA ASN A 48 3.69 -3.79 12.56
C ASN A 48 3.13 -2.93 11.42
N PHE A 49 3.27 -3.40 10.19
CA PHE A 49 2.75 -2.81 8.97
C PHE A 49 1.65 -3.71 8.43
N HIS A 50 0.42 -3.55 8.94
CA HIS A 50 -0.75 -4.22 8.35
C HIS A 50 -0.70 -4.00 6.84
N LEU A 51 -0.38 -5.09 6.10
CA LEU A 51 -0.17 -5.17 4.64
C LEU A 51 -0.44 -3.83 4.01
N THR A 52 0.61 -3.03 3.84
CA THR A 52 0.62 -1.68 3.28
C THR A 52 -0.68 -1.45 2.53
N SER A 53 -1.69 -0.89 3.23
CA SER A 53 -2.90 -0.51 2.53
C SER A 53 -2.39 0.52 1.56
N LEU A 54 -2.27 0.16 0.27
CA LEU A 54 -2.13 1.16 -0.77
C LEU A 54 -3.10 2.25 -0.36
N ASP A 55 -2.59 3.47 -0.18
CA ASP A 55 -3.48 4.57 0.22
C ASP A 55 -4.67 4.48 -0.74
N PRO A 56 -5.89 4.24 -0.24
CA PRO A 56 -7.02 3.93 -1.09
C PRO A 56 -7.20 5.00 -2.17
N ILE A 57 -6.84 6.23 -1.84
CA ILE A 57 -6.83 7.37 -2.75
C ILE A 57 -5.78 7.23 -3.85
N GLU A 58 -4.57 6.80 -3.53
CA GLU A 58 -3.52 6.57 -4.52
C GLU A 58 -3.85 5.35 -5.40
N ALA A 59 -4.42 4.28 -4.83
CA ALA A 59 -4.93 3.14 -5.61
C ALA A 59 -6.00 3.59 -6.61
N ILE A 60 -6.95 4.42 -6.17
CA ILE A 60 -7.99 4.99 -7.04
C ILE A 60 -7.35 5.82 -8.16
N LYS A 61 -6.44 6.73 -7.84
CA LYS A 61 -5.81 7.61 -8.85
C LYS A 61 -5.01 6.84 -9.88
N ASN A 62 -4.16 5.90 -9.44
CA ASN A 62 -3.36 5.07 -10.34
C ASN A 62 -4.28 4.27 -11.27
N ARG A 63 -5.37 3.73 -10.74
CA ARG A 63 -6.31 2.95 -11.54
C ARG A 63 -7.11 3.81 -12.51
N MET A 64 -7.46 5.04 -12.11
CA MET A 64 -8.05 6.01 -13.03
C MET A 64 -7.10 6.37 -14.17
N GLU A 65 -5.80 6.52 -13.89
CA GLU A 65 -4.78 6.77 -14.91
C GLU A 65 -4.66 5.60 -15.89
N ASP A 66 -4.57 4.36 -15.41
CA ASP A 66 -4.54 3.14 -16.24
C ASP A 66 -5.75 3.04 -17.19
N LEU A 67 -6.92 3.44 -16.70
CA LEU A 67 -8.19 3.39 -17.43
C LEU A 67 -8.49 4.69 -18.20
N ASN A 68 -7.60 5.69 -18.14
CA ASN A 68 -7.77 7.02 -18.71
C ASN A 68 -9.09 7.72 -18.28
N LEU A 69 -9.50 7.52 -17.03
CA LEU A 69 -10.67 8.10 -16.41
C LEU A 69 -10.37 9.48 -15.82
N LYS A 70 -11.36 10.38 -15.87
CA LYS A 70 -11.31 11.71 -15.27
C LYS A 70 -12.19 11.77 -14.03
N ASN A 71 -11.97 12.77 -13.18
CA ASN A 71 -12.78 12.96 -11.96
C ASN A 71 -14.29 13.00 -12.24
N LYS A 72 -14.72 13.60 -13.36
CA LYS A 72 -16.14 13.64 -13.77
C LYS A 72 -16.75 12.25 -13.96
N ASP A 73 -15.94 11.26 -14.32
CA ASP A 73 -16.41 9.89 -14.59
C ASP A 73 -16.70 9.15 -13.27
N LEU A 74 -16.29 9.71 -12.13
CA LEU A 74 -16.64 9.22 -10.79
C LEU A 74 -17.92 9.86 -10.22
N GLU A 75 -18.51 10.85 -10.87
CA GLU A 75 -19.75 11.51 -10.41
C GLU A 75 -20.90 10.54 -10.09
N PRO A 76 -21.13 9.47 -10.89
CA PRO A 76 -22.17 8.48 -10.58
C PRO A 76 -21.97 7.75 -9.25
N ILE A 77 -20.73 7.62 -8.77
CA ILE A 77 -20.39 6.91 -7.54
C ILE A 77 -20.27 7.88 -6.36
N MET A 78 -19.69 9.04 -6.60
CA MET A 78 -19.19 9.93 -5.56
C MET A 78 -19.95 11.26 -5.48
N GLY A 79 -20.92 11.51 -6.37
CA GLY A 79 -21.69 12.74 -6.40
C GLY A 79 -20.97 13.88 -7.10
N ASP A 80 -21.08 15.11 -6.60
CA ASP A 80 -20.56 16.28 -7.28
C ASP A 80 -19.02 16.38 -7.28
N ALA A 81 -18.48 17.17 -8.22
CA ALA A 81 -17.04 17.41 -8.37
C ALA A 81 -16.36 17.94 -7.09
N GLY A 82 -17.07 18.70 -6.25
CA GLY A 82 -16.57 19.19 -4.98
C GLY A 82 -16.39 18.06 -3.96
N ASN A 83 -17.31 17.10 -3.92
CA ASN A 83 -17.18 15.92 -3.08
C ASN A 83 -16.03 15.00 -3.55
N ILE A 84 -15.93 14.77 -4.86
CA ILE A 84 -14.85 13.98 -5.47
C ILE A 84 -13.48 14.56 -5.11
N SER A 85 -13.31 15.88 -5.26
CA SER A 85 -12.05 16.56 -4.92
C SER A 85 -11.69 16.42 -3.43
N LYS A 86 -12.68 16.54 -2.54
CA LYS A 86 -12.44 16.35 -1.09
C LYS A 86 -11.99 14.93 -0.76
N ILE A 87 -12.57 13.92 -1.40
CA ILE A 87 -12.20 12.52 -1.16
C ILE A 87 -10.83 12.20 -1.78
N LEU A 88 -10.59 12.56 -3.04
CA LEU A 88 -9.30 12.33 -3.72
C LEU A 88 -8.15 13.16 -3.12
N SER A 89 -8.45 14.15 -2.28
CA SER A 89 -7.47 14.89 -1.50
C SER A 89 -7.35 14.43 -0.05
N GLY A 90 -8.08 13.40 0.38
CA GLY A 90 -8.06 12.83 1.74
C GLY A 90 -8.75 13.70 2.79
N LYS A 91 -9.50 14.74 2.39
CA LYS A 91 -10.24 15.61 3.33
C LYS A 91 -11.58 15.00 3.77
N ARG A 92 -12.01 13.92 3.13
CA ARG A 92 -13.23 13.17 3.46
C ARG A 92 -12.99 11.69 3.18
N ALA A 93 -13.37 10.84 4.13
CA ALA A 93 -13.32 9.39 3.98
C ALA A 93 -14.34 8.88 2.94
N LEU A 94 -14.02 7.75 2.33
CA LEU A 94 -14.95 7.00 1.48
C LEU A 94 -16.09 6.44 2.33
N THR A 95 -17.31 6.45 1.79
CA THR A 95 -18.43 5.71 2.38
C THR A 95 -18.41 4.26 1.86
N VAL A 96 -19.09 3.36 2.56
CA VAL A 96 -19.19 1.95 2.15
C VAL A 96 -19.79 1.80 0.75
N ASP A 97 -20.77 2.63 0.40
CA ASP A 97 -21.38 2.59 -0.94
C ASP A 97 -20.42 3.08 -2.03
N MET A 98 -19.60 4.09 -1.74
CA MET A 98 -18.54 4.52 -2.66
C MET A 98 -17.49 3.43 -2.84
N ILE A 99 -17.12 2.72 -1.77
CA ILE A 99 -16.16 1.60 -1.85
C ILE A 99 -16.66 0.52 -2.79
N ARG A 100 -17.95 0.13 -2.69
CA ARG A 100 -18.55 -0.87 -3.58
C ARG A 100 -18.57 -0.39 -5.03
N GLY A 101 -19.04 0.84 -5.27
CA GLY A 101 -19.11 1.38 -6.64
C GLY A 101 -17.74 1.56 -7.29
N LEU A 102 -16.73 1.99 -6.52
CA LEU A 102 -15.36 2.09 -7.01
C LEU A 102 -14.75 0.71 -7.27
N SER A 103 -15.05 -0.28 -6.45
CA SER A 103 -14.60 -1.66 -6.68
C SER A 103 -15.11 -2.20 -8.02
N GLU A 104 -16.38 -1.95 -8.34
CA GLU A 104 -17.00 -2.37 -9.60
C GLU A 104 -16.41 -1.62 -10.81
N VAL A 105 -16.28 -0.30 -10.73
CA VAL A 105 -15.84 0.54 -11.88
C VAL A 105 -14.34 0.45 -12.13
N LEU A 106 -13.53 0.39 -11.06
CA LEU A 106 -12.07 0.37 -11.15
C LEU A 106 -11.50 -1.05 -11.14
N GLY A 107 -12.29 -2.06 -10.78
CA GLY A 107 -11.83 -3.45 -10.62
C GLY A 107 -10.85 -3.61 -9.44
N LEU A 108 -10.94 -2.73 -8.44
CA LEU A 108 -10.10 -2.79 -7.25
C LEU A 108 -10.78 -3.65 -6.18
N PRO A 109 -10.07 -4.61 -5.55
CA PRO A 109 -10.59 -5.31 -4.38
C PRO A 109 -10.98 -4.33 -3.27
N THR A 110 -12.11 -4.59 -2.62
CA THR A 110 -12.64 -3.70 -1.55
C THR A 110 -11.66 -3.54 -0.40
N GLU A 111 -10.85 -4.54 -0.13
CA GLU A 111 -9.81 -4.57 0.90
C GLU A 111 -8.78 -3.45 0.70
N ILE A 112 -8.49 -3.09 -0.57
CA ILE A 112 -7.59 -1.97 -0.90
C ILE A 112 -8.25 -0.62 -0.58
N LEU A 113 -9.58 -0.54 -0.72
CA LEU A 113 -10.35 0.69 -0.56
C LEU A 113 -10.78 0.99 0.89
N VAL A 114 -10.73 0.00 1.77
CA VAL A 114 -11.11 0.10 3.19
C VAL A 114 -9.97 0.67 4.06
N GLY A 115 -8.76 0.82 3.51
CA GLY A 115 -7.60 1.39 4.20
C GLY A 115 -7.80 2.84 4.68
N LYS A 116 -6.94 3.30 5.60
CA LYS A 116 -6.89 4.72 5.99
C LYS A 116 -6.03 5.49 4.99
N SER A 117 -6.48 6.68 4.59
CA SER A 117 -5.65 7.54 3.73
C SER A 117 -4.45 8.07 4.51
N LYS A 118 -3.30 8.33 3.85
CA LYS A 118 -2.08 8.83 4.50
C LYS A 118 -2.29 10.14 5.25
N LYS A 119 -3.29 10.93 4.87
CA LYS A 119 -3.66 12.19 5.55
C LYS A 119 -4.49 12.01 6.81
N GLU A 120 -5.15 10.88 7.00
CA GLU A 120 -5.85 10.57 8.26
C GLU A 120 -4.89 10.03 9.34
N LEU A 121 -3.66 9.69 8.94
CA LEU A 121 -2.59 9.21 9.81
C LEU A 121 -1.61 10.31 10.23
N ALA A 122 -1.75 11.53 9.68
CA ALA A 122 -0.91 12.71 9.94
C ALA A 122 -1.69 13.77 10.73
#